data_AF-A0A328KMR2-F1
#
_entry.id   AF-A0A328KMR2-F1
#
_cell.length_a   1.000
_cell.length_b   1.000
_cell.length_c   1.000
_cell.angle_alpha   90.00
_cell.angle_beta   90.00
_cell.angle_gamma   90.00
#
_symmetry.space_group_name_H-M   'P 1'
#
loop_
_entity.id
_entity.type
_entity.pdbx_description
1 polymer ?
#
loop_
_entity_poly.entity_id
_entity_poly.type
_entity_poly.pdbx_seq_one_letter_code
_entity_poly.pdbx_strand_id
1 'polypeptide(L)'
;MSNAEIKQTISDVFEELATALETGAMGPNIKIALTINGSEHGYDVMKEAAEKARAKELFEVVLIGEEQDWTADYEFYEAASEEEVEATLDRLLDEDVVQGGVTLHHAFPIGVSTVGRIFAPATNRDVFIATTTGTTATVRNQALVLNTINGIIAAKAAGISEPTVGVLNVDGANTTERALKALAANGYEITFGQSIRADGGSVLRGNDLLVGSTDVIVTDSLTGNILMKLFSAYNTGGRVEATGYGYGPGIGEGFDKNIHIVSRASGAAVIANAMEYAYQVAKGGLVQVSQAEYKKAHKAKLGDILEGLTPKEKAATSDETVEMPEKEVVTESISGIDVLDLDLAVELLWKADIYAESGMGCAGPIVLVSEANAAKARDMMQAEGLV
;
A
#
# COMPACT_ATOMS: atom_id res chain seq x y z
N MET A 1 -33.89 15.18 0.82
CA MET A 1 -33.26 16.10 -0.15
C MET A 1 -34.10 17.35 -0.25
N SER A 2 -33.46 18.52 -0.25
CA SER A 2 -34.12 19.81 -0.47
C SER A 2 -34.46 20.01 -1.95
N ASN A 3 -35.40 20.92 -2.27
CA ASN A 3 -35.71 21.28 -3.66
C ASN A 3 -34.50 21.82 -4.44
N ALA A 4 -33.49 22.37 -3.75
CA ALA A 4 -32.27 22.85 -4.36
C ALA A 4 -31.35 21.68 -4.77
N GLU A 5 -31.19 20.68 -3.91
CA GLU A 5 -30.41 19.46 -4.19
C GLU A 5 -31.00 18.69 -5.37
N ILE A 6 -32.33 18.57 -5.44
CA ILE A 6 -33.01 17.91 -6.57
C ILE A 6 -32.74 18.65 -7.89
N LYS A 7 -32.73 19.99 -7.85
CA LYS A 7 -32.50 20.80 -9.05
C LYS A 7 -31.05 20.72 -9.53
N GLN A 8 -30.10 20.63 -8.59
CA GLN A 8 -28.68 20.42 -8.89
C GLN A 8 -28.47 19.05 -9.54
N THR A 9 -28.95 17.96 -8.91
CA THR A 9 -28.83 16.61 -9.46
C THR A 9 -29.46 16.49 -10.85
N ILE A 10 -30.60 17.15 -11.10
CA ILE A 10 -31.20 17.18 -12.44
C ILE A 10 -30.29 17.93 -13.43
N SER A 11 -29.69 19.04 -13.03
CA SER A 11 -28.75 19.80 -13.86
C SER A 11 -27.55 18.97 -14.25
N ASP A 12 -26.92 18.30 -13.28
CA ASP A 12 -25.73 17.47 -13.47
C ASP A 12 -26.03 16.32 -14.45
N VAL A 13 -27.19 15.66 -14.31
CA VAL A 13 -27.63 14.60 -15.24
C VAL A 13 -27.85 15.13 -16.66
N PHE A 14 -28.38 16.34 -16.83
CA PHE A 14 -28.57 16.93 -18.15
C PHE A 14 -27.24 17.36 -18.79
N GLU A 15 -26.27 17.84 -18.01
CA GLU A 15 -24.92 18.14 -18.49
C GLU A 15 -24.15 16.87 -18.88
N GLU A 16 -24.27 15.79 -18.09
CA GLU A 16 -23.72 14.48 -18.45
C GLU A 16 -24.32 13.95 -19.76
N LEU A 17 -25.64 14.08 -19.94
CA LEU A 17 -26.31 13.66 -21.17
C LEU A 17 -25.92 14.51 -22.38
N ALA A 18 -25.77 15.83 -22.20
CA ALA A 18 -25.31 16.73 -23.27
C ALA A 18 -23.88 16.40 -23.70
N THR A 19 -22.98 16.22 -22.72
CA THR A 19 -21.58 15.81 -22.94
C THR A 19 -21.51 14.46 -23.65
N ALA A 20 -22.34 13.50 -23.24
CA ALA A 20 -22.39 12.17 -23.87
C ALA A 20 -22.90 12.21 -25.32
N LEU A 21 -23.81 13.14 -25.64
CA LEU A 21 -24.30 13.35 -27.00
C LEU A 21 -23.27 14.06 -27.89
N GLU A 22 -22.47 14.96 -27.35
CA GLU A 22 -21.44 15.71 -28.07
C GLU A 22 -20.16 14.90 -28.30
N THR A 23 -19.74 14.12 -27.30
CA THR A 23 -18.44 13.41 -27.30
C THR A 23 -18.56 11.91 -27.56
N GLY A 24 -19.76 11.33 -27.39
CA GLY A 24 -19.98 9.88 -27.40
C GLY A 24 -19.54 9.16 -26.13
N ALA A 25 -19.01 9.88 -25.12
CA ALA A 25 -18.56 9.33 -23.85
C ALA A 25 -19.63 9.47 -22.76
N MET A 26 -20.05 8.37 -22.15
CA MET A 26 -21.06 8.35 -21.09
C MET A 26 -20.37 8.25 -19.72
N GLY A 27 -20.58 9.22 -18.82
CA GLY A 27 -20.05 9.23 -17.46
C GLY A 27 -19.72 10.63 -16.92
N PRO A 28 -19.38 10.75 -15.62
CA PRO A 28 -19.03 12.04 -15.00
C PRO A 28 -17.76 12.60 -15.63
N ASN A 29 -17.73 13.92 -15.80
CA ASN A 29 -16.55 14.64 -16.27
C ASN A 29 -15.51 14.73 -15.16
N ILE A 30 -14.66 13.72 -15.05
CA ILE A 30 -13.64 13.64 -14.00
C ILE A 30 -12.48 14.58 -14.36
N LYS A 31 -12.10 15.44 -13.42
CA LYS A 31 -10.91 16.29 -13.52
C LYS A 31 -9.82 15.81 -12.56
N ILE A 32 -8.60 15.74 -13.06
CA ILE A 32 -7.42 15.36 -12.26
C ILE A 32 -6.40 16.49 -12.29
N ALA A 33 -6.03 16.97 -11.11
CA ALA A 33 -5.00 17.99 -10.95
C ALA A 33 -3.59 17.41 -11.13
N LEU A 34 -2.70 18.18 -11.76
CA LEU A 34 -1.26 17.97 -11.78
C LEU A 34 -0.57 19.22 -11.23
N THR A 35 0.21 19.04 -10.17
CA THR A 35 1.10 20.10 -9.71
C THR A 35 2.38 20.09 -10.56
N ILE A 36 2.85 21.26 -10.97
CA ILE A 36 3.96 21.38 -11.95
C ILE A 36 5.28 21.88 -11.34
N ASN A 37 5.27 22.31 -10.08
CA ASN A 37 6.45 22.86 -9.41
C ASN A 37 7.32 21.74 -8.82
N GLY A 38 8.65 21.89 -8.88
CA GLY A 38 9.60 21.09 -8.09
C GLY A 38 10.19 19.85 -8.77
N SER A 39 9.95 19.65 -10.07
CA SER A 39 10.56 18.56 -10.83
C SER A 39 12.07 18.77 -10.99
N GLU A 40 12.86 17.72 -10.75
CA GLU A 40 14.32 17.74 -10.99
C GLU A 40 14.68 17.80 -12.48
N HIS A 41 13.72 17.49 -13.37
CA HIS A 41 13.89 17.55 -14.83
C HIS A 41 13.27 18.81 -15.46
N GLY A 42 12.82 19.77 -14.64
CA GLY A 42 12.29 21.06 -15.08
C GLY A 42 10.84 21.02 -15.58
N TYR A 43 10.32 22.17 -16.03
CA TYR A 43 8.93 22.29 -16.50
C TYR A 43 8.65 21.54 -17.81
N ASP A 44 9.66 21.27 -18.63
CA ASP A 44 9.51 20.52 -19.89
C ASP A 44 8.99 19.10 -19.66
N VAL A 45 9.45 18.41 -18.60
CA VAL A 45 8.94 17.07 -18.28
C VAL A 45 7.49 17.12 -17.80
N MET A 46 7.10 18.21 -17.13
CA MET A 46 5.73 18.40 -16.64
C MET A 46 4.78 18.71 -17.79
N LYS A 47 5.22 19.51 -18.75
CA LYS A 47 4.52 19.74 -20.01
C LYS A 47 4.29 18.44 -20.77
N GLU A 48 5.35 17.66 -20.98
CA GLU A 48 5.25 16.37 -21.68
C GLU A 48 4.30 15.42 -20.93
N ALA A 49 4.32 15.41 -19.59
CA ALA A 49 3.41 14.60 -18.79
C ALA A 49 1.94 15.02 -18.98
N ALA A 50 1.65 16.33 -18.93
CA ALA A 50 0.32 16.88 -19.12
C ALA A 50 -0.23 16.58 -20.53
N GLU A 51 0.61 16.74 -21.56
CA GLU A 51 0.26 16.40 -22.95
C GLU A 51 -0.02 14.91 -23.10
N LYS A 52 0.81 14.03 -22.54
CA LYS A 52 0.58 12.57 -22.54
C LYS A 52 -0.70 12.19 -21.81
N ALA A 53 -0.98 12.81 -20.66
CA ALA A 53 -2.20 12.55 -19.90
C ALA A 53 -3.45 12.97 -20.68
N ARG A 54 -3.44 14.19 -21.25
CA ARG A 54 -4.52 14.72 -22.08
C ARG A 54 -4.77 13.86 -23.33
N ALA A 55 -3.72 13.36 -23.97
CA ALA A 55 -3.82 12.50 -25.15
C ALA A 55 -4.48 11.14 -24.88
N LYS A 56 -4.65 10.72 -23.62
CA LYS A 56 -5.42 9.52 -23.26
C LYS A 56 -6.93 9.73 -23.40
N GLU A 57 -7.41 10.97 -23.40
CA GLU A 57 -8.84 11.32 -23.52
C GLU A 57 -9.73 10.64 -22.46
N LEU A 58 -9.19 10.39 -21.26
CA LEU A 58 -9.89 9.71 -20.16
C LEU A 58 -10.53 10.67 -19.14
N PHE A 59 -9.92 11.84 -18.94
CA PHE A 59 -10.25 12.84 -17.93
C PHE A 59 -9.72 14.22 -18.36
N GLU A 60 -10.19 15.28 -17.70
CA GLU A 60 -9.65 16.63 -17.90
C GLU A 60 -8.43 16.88 -16.99
N VAL A 61 -7.40 17.49 -17.57
CA VAL A 61 -6.17 17.86 -16.86
C VAL A 61 -6.30 19.29 -16.34
N VAL A 62 -6.19 19.45 -15.02
CA VAL A 62 -6.11 20.76 -14.34
C VAL A 62 -4.68 20.95 -13.84
N LEU A 63 -4.11 22.14 -14.01
CA LEU A 63 -2.74 22.44 -13.62
C LEU A 63 -2.69 23.35 -12.39
N ILE A 64 -1.73 23.10 -11.49
CA ILE A 64 -1.47 23.93 -10.32
C ILE A 64 0.03 24.24 -10.26
N GLY A 65 0.43 25.51 -10.22
CA GLY A 65 1.84 25.88 -10.08
C GLY A 65 2.20 27.26 -10.62
N GLU A 66 3.47 27.48 -10.93
CA GLU A 66 3.96 28.72 -11.53
C GLU A 66 3.56 28.82 -13.01
N GLU A 67 3.10 29.98 -13.45
CA GLU A 67 2.67 30.21 -14.83
C GLU A 67 3.81 29.94 -15.83
N GLN A 68 3.51 29.17 -16.88
CA GLN A 68 4.43 28.89 -17.99
C GLN A 68 3.72 29.17 -19.31
N ASP A 69 4.47 29.36 -20.39
CA ASP A 69 3.93 29.66 -21.73
C ASP A 69 2.87 28.65 -22.21
N TRP A 70 2.92 27.40 -21.73
CA TRP A 70 2.05 26.29 -22.11
C TRP A 70 0.90 26.04 -21.12
N THR A 71 0.87 26.68 -19.94
CA THR A 71 -0.22 26.47 -18.98
C THR A 71 -1.54 27.09 -19.47
N ALA A 72 -1.48 28.06 -20.36
CA ALA A 72 -2.65 28.70 -20.99
C ALA A 72 -3.55 27.74 -21.79
N ASP A 73 -3.05 26.56 -22.17
CA ASP A 73 -3.82 25.52 -22.89
C ASP A 73 -4.66 24.63 -21.96
N TYR A 74 -4.63 24.89 -20.65
CA TYR A 74 -5.26 24.11 -19.58
C TYR A 74 -6.06 25.00 -18.63
N GLU A 75 -6.98 24.39 -17.89
CA GLU A 75 -7.50 25.00 -16.67
C GLU A 75 -6.34 25.08 -15.65
N PHE A 76 -6.04 26.28 -15.16
CA PHE A 76 -4.81 26.56 -14.42
C PHE A 76 -5.09 27.38 -13.16
N TYR A 77 -4.47 26.97 -12.06
CA TYR A 77 -4.48 27.67 -10.78
C TYR A 77 -3.05 28.04 -10.40
N GLU A 78 -2.78 29.34 -10.33
CA GLU A 78 -1.45 29.87 -10.01
C GLU A 78 -1.09 29.60 -8.54
N ALA A 79 0.13 29.08 -8.32
CA ALA A 79 0.72 28.85 -7.01
C ALA A 79 2.26 28.87 -7.12
N ALA A 80 2.93 29.72 -6.34
CA ALA A 80 4.36 29.94 -6.47
C ALA A 80 5.20 29.11 -5.48
N SER A 81 4.65 28.72 -4.33
CA SER A 81 5.36 27.95 -3.31
C SER A 81 4.82 26.54 -3.13
N GLU A 82 5.61 25.64 -2.54
CA GLU A 82 5.16 24.28 -2.21
C GLU A 82 3.92 24.32 -1.28
N GLU A 83 3.88 25.26 -0.33
CA GLU A 83 2.74 25.46 0.58
C GLU A 83 1.47 25.93 -0.16
N GLU A 84 1.61 26.88 -1.10
CA GLU A 84 0.49 27.34 -1.92
C GLU A 84 -0.02 26.25 -2.86
N VAL A 85 0.87 25.45 -3.43
CA VAL A 85 0.52 24.31 -4.28
C VAL A 85 -0.28 23.28 -3.49
N GLU A 86 0.19 22.91 -2.29
CA GLU A 86 -0.50 21.97 -1.40
C GLU A 86 -1.87 22.52 -0.98
N ALA A 87 -1.93 23.76 -0.49
CA ALA A 87 -3.18 24.40 -0.07
C ALA A 87 -4.18 24.54 -1.22
N THR A 88 -3.71 24.83 -2.44
CA THR A 88 -4.57 24.93 -3.63
C THR A 88 -5.10 23.57 -4.02
N LEU A 89 -4.27 22.53 -4.05
CA LEU A 89 -4.71 21.17 -4.34
C LEU A 89 -5.76 20.70 -3.33
N ASP A 90 -5.49 20.88 -2.05
CA ASP A 90 -6.40 20.51 -0.97
C ASP A 90 -7.74 21.21 -1.10
N ARG A 91 -7.74 22.52 -1.36
CA ARG A 91 -8.95 23.30 -1.58
C ARG A 91 -9.76 22.80 -2.78
N LEU A 92 -9.11 22.50 -3.91
CA LEU A 92 -9.79 22.03 -5.12
C LEU A 92 -10.41 20.64 -4.93
N LEU A 93 -9.80 19.78 -4.11
CA LEU A 93 -10.37 18.50 -3.71
C LEU A 93 -11.57 18.69 -2.75
N ASP A 94 -11.44 19.58 -1.76
CA ASP A 94 -12.49 19.85 -0.78
C ASP A 94 -13.73 20.51 -1.41
N GLU A 95 -13.53 21.31 -2.46
CA GLU A 95 -14.58 21.95 -3.27
C GLU A 95 -15.13 21.04 -4.38
N ASP A 96 -14.63 19.81 -4.53
CA ASP A 96 -14.96 18.85 -5.61
C ASP A 96 -14.79 19.43 -7.02
N VAL A 97 -13.86 20.39 -7.18
CA VAL A 97 -13.46 20.92 -8.49
C VAL A 97 -12.64 19.87 -9.25
N VAL A 98 -11.84 19.09 -8.52
CA VAL A 98 -11.09 17.94 -9.04
C VAL A 98 -11.35 16.72 -8.17
N GLN A 99 -11.38 15.53 -8.79
CA GLN A 99 -11.64 14.26 -8.09
C GLN A 99 -10.35 13.50 -7.75
N GLY A 100 -9.20 14.11 -8.01
CA GLY A 100 -7.89 13.59 -7.65
C GLY A 100 -6.77 14.54 -8.03
N GLY A 101 -5.60 14.34 -7.44
CA GLY A 101 -4.42 15.13 -7.76
C GLY A 101 -3.14 14.31 -7.74
N VAL A 102 -2.24 14.65 -8.66
CA VAL A 102 -0.86 14.15 -8.69
C VAL A 102 0.07 15.29 -8.32
N THR A 103 0.88 15.09 -7.29
CA THR A 103 1.83 16.10 -6.79
C THR A 103 3.19 15.51 -6.46
N LEU A 104 4.21 16.36 -6.48
CA LEU A 104 5.59 15.99 -6.14
C LEU A 104 5.84 15.99 -4.63
N HIS A 105 4.98 16.67 -3.88
CA HIS A 105 5.03 16.75 -2.43
C HIS A 105 3.63 16.94 -1.86
N HIS A 106 3.35 16.24 -0.76
CA HIS A 106 2.16 16.41 0.07
C HIS A 106 2.41 15.76 1.43
N ALA A 107 2.02 16.43 2.51
CA ALA A 107 2.15 15.88 3.86
C ALA A 107 0.89 15.07 4.25
N PHE A 108 1.07 13.76 4.44
CA PHE A 108 0.00 12.90 4.96
C PHE A 108 -0.02 12.86 6.50
N PRO A 109 -1.20 12.90 7.13
CA PRO A 109 -1.32 12.69 8.57
C PRO A 109 -0.98 11.24 8.96
N ILE A 110 -0.66 11.02 10.24
CA ILE A 110 -0.53 9.66 10.78
C ILE A 110 -1.86 8.92 10.61
N GLY A 111 -1.79 7.65 10.20
CA GLY A 111 -2.95 6.86 9.79
C GLY A 111 -3.10 6.74 8.28
N VAL A 112 -2.40 7.59 7.51
CA VAL A 112 -2.45 7.60 6.06
C VAL A 112 -1.10 7.20 5.47
N SER A 113 -1.15 6.30 4.50
CA SER A 113 0.00 5.94 3.68
C SER A 113 -0.42 5.61 2.26
N THR A 114 0.55 5.70 1.37
CA THR A 114 0.32 5.63 -0.07
C THR A 114 0.46 4.20 -0.59
N VAL A 115 -0.38 3.82 -1.56
CA VAL A 115 -0.33 2.52 -2.25
C VAL A 115 0.11 2.73 -3.69
N GLY A 116 1.40 2.56 -3.94
CA GLY A 116 1.98 2.72 -5.27
C GLY A 116 1.65 1.57 -6.21
N ARG A 117 1.91 1.77 -7.50
CA ARG A 117 1.67 0.74 -8.53
C ARG A 117 2.85 0.67 -9.50
N ILE A 118 3.36 -0.55 -9.68
CA ILE A 118 4.51 -0.87 -10.54
C ILE A 118 4.09 -1.82 -11.66
N PHE A 119 4.97 -1.95 -12.65
CA PHE A 119 4.94 -3.08 -13.59
C PHE A 119 5.88 -4.18 -13.09
N ALA A 120 5.38 -5.40 -12.97
CA ALA A 120 6.22 -6.58 -12.72
C ALA A 120 7.12 -6.85 -13.94
N PRO A 121 8.45 -6.82 -13.83
CA PRO A 121 9.34 -6.88 -15.00
C PRO A 121 9.20 -8.13 -15.88
N ALA A 122 8.85 -9.28 -15.29
CA ALA A 122 8.80 -10.54 -16.03
C ALA A 122 7.48 -10.76 -16.80
N THR A 123 6.39 -10.14 -16.33
CA THR A 123 5.03 -10.39 -16.88
C THR A 123 4.36 -9.12 -17.40
N ASN A 124 4.94 -7.95 -17.12
CA ASN A 124 4.37 -6.64 -17.40
C ASN A 124 2.96 -6.47 -16.81
N ARG A 125 2.65 -7.20 -15.73
CA ARG A 125 1.41 -7.04 -14.97
C ARG A 125 1.54 -5.88 -14.01
N ASP A 126 0.41 -5.23 -13.76
CA ASP A 126 0.31 -4.22 -12.72
C ASP A 126 0.29 -4.88 -11.34
N VAL A 127 1.08 -4.33 -10.42
CA VAL A 127 1.16 -4.77 -9.03
C VAL A 127 1.08 -3.57 -8.10
N PHE A 128 0.22 -3.66 -7.10
CA PHE A 128 0.05 -2.66 -6.05
C PHE A 128 1.02 -2.95 -4.91
N ILE A 129 1.82 -1.95 -4.53
CA ILE A 129 2.75 -2.02 -3.40
C ILE A 129 2.12 -1.32 -2.21
N ALA A 130 1.73 -2.10 -1.19
CA ALA A 130 1.02 -1.63 -0.02
C ALA A 130 1.90 -1.74 1.23
N THR A 131 2.65 -0.71 1.64
CA THR A 131 2.56 0.70 1.25
C THR A 131 3.93 1.29 0.94
N THR A 132 3.98 2.54 0.48
CA THR A 132 5.19 3.12 -0.13
C THR A 132 5.69 4.41 0.50
N THR A 133 4.83 5.21 1.13
CA THR A 133 5.20 6.49 1.79
C THR A 133 4.11 6.84 2.79
N GLY A 134 4.48 7.42 3.94
CA GLY A 134 3.57 7.72 5.04
C GLY A 134 3.63 6.71 6.18
N THR A 135 2.80 6.92 7.19
CA THR A 135 2.83 6.18 8.46
C THR A 135 1.41 5.72 8.81
N THR A 136 1.08 4.48 8.46
CA THR A 136 -0.25 3.90 8.74
C THR A 136 -0.49 3.66 10.23
N ALA A 137 0.52 3.20 10.95
CA ALA A 137 0.49 2.99 12.40
C ALA A 137 1.92 3.06 12.98
N THR A 138 2.02 3.27 14.29
CA THR A 138 3.30 3.32 15.01
C THR A 138 3.88 1.93 15.27
N VAL A 139 3.03 0.90 15.34
CA VAL A 139 3.44 -0.50 15.49
C VAL A 139 3.49 -1.17 14.10
N ARG A 140 4.64 -1.77 13.75
CA ARG A 140 4.88 -2.35 12.42
C ARG A 140 3.84 -3.39 12.01
N ASN A 141 3.53 -4.35 12.87
CA ASN A 141 2.58 -5.41 12.55
C ASN A 141 1.14 -4.88 12.38
N GLN A 142 0.74 -3.88 13.19
CA GLN A 142 -0.53 -3.18 12.98
C GLN A 142 -0.53 -2.45 11.64
N ALA A 143 0.58 -1.78 11.30
CA ALA A 143 0.72 -1.10 10.02
C ALA A 143 0.62 -2.08 8.85
N LEU A 144 1.23 -3.27 8.90
CA LEU A 144 1.15 -4.27 7.82
C LEU A 144 -0.27 -4.81 7.62
N VAL A 145 -1.04 -5.02 8.70
CA VAL A 145 -2.46 -5.41 8.60
C VAL A 145 -3.28 -4.29 7.96
N LEU A 146 -3.11 -3.04 8.40
CA LEU A 146 -3.81 -1.90 7.82
C LEU A 146 -3.40 -1.63 6.37
N ASN A 147 -2.10 -1.78 6.05
CA ASN A 147 -1.58 -1.69 4.69
C ASN A 147 -2.24 -2.72 3.77
N THR A 148 -2.52 -3.92 4.27
CA THR A 148 -3.25 -4.94 3.50
C THR A 148 -4.63 -4.44 3.08
N ILE A 149 -5.38 -3.85 4.02
CA ILE A 149 -6.70 -3.27 3.75
C ILE A 149 -6.57 -2.12 2.74
N ASN A 150 -5.57 -1.23 2.93
CA ASN A 150 -5.30 -0.12 2.00
C ASN A 150 -5.00 -0.60 0.59
N GLY A 151 -4.20 -1.66 0.44
CA GLY A 151 -3.89 -2.28 -0.85
C GLY A 151 -5.11 -2.86 -1.53
N ILE A 152 -5.97 -3.56 -0.77
CA ILE A 152 -7.25 -4.08 -1.26
C ILE A 152 -8.16 -2.93 -1.73
N ILE A 153 -8.25 -1.84 -0.96
CA ILE A 153 -9.03 -0.64 -1.31
C ILE A 153 -8.54 -0.05 -2.62
N ALA A 154 -7.23 0.17 -2.76
CA ALA A 154 -6.62 0.75 -3.96
C ALA A 154 -6.90 -0.12 -5.19
N ALA A 155 -6.70 -1.43 -5.09
CA ALA A 155 -6.93 -2.37 -6.18
C ALA A 155 -8.41 -2.46 -6.59
N LYS A 156 -9.33 -2.49 -5.60
CA LYS A 156 -10.79 -2.46 -5.84
C LYS A 156 -11.23 -1.17 -6.51
N ALA A 157 -10.76 -0.02 -6.01
CA ALA A 157 -11.05 1.29 -6.61
C ALA A 157 -10.47 1.39 -8.03
N ALA A 158 -9.33 0.73 -8.31
CA ALA A 158 -8.75 0.65 -9.64
C ALA A 158 -9.41 -0.39 -10.57
N GLY A 159 -10.47 -1.09 -10.12
CA GLY A 159 -11.29 -1.98 -10.93
C GLY A 159 -11.04 -3.48 -10.76
N ILE A 160 -10.19 -3.90 -9.81
CA ILE A 160 -9.98 -5.32 -9.48
C ILE A 160 -10.94 -5.73 -8.37
N SER A 161 -12.03 -6.44 -8.71
CA SER A 161 -13.09 -6.78 -7.75
C SER A 161 -12.64 -7.65 -6.57
N GLU A 162 -11.81 -8.65 -6.85
CA GLU A 162 -11.31 -9.64 -5.88
C GLU A 162 -9.77 -9.72 -5.94
N PRO A 163 -9.07 -8.68 -5.47
CA PRO A 163 -7.61 -8.62 -5.59
C PRO A 163 -6.95 -9.71 -4.74
N THR A 164 -5.94 -10.36 -5.32
CA THR A 164 -5.10 -11.32 -4.60
C THR A 164 -4.04 -10.60 -3.77
N VAL A 165 -3.83 -11.06 -2.53
CA VAL A 165 -2.93 -10.43 -1.56
C VAL A 165 -1.81 -11.38 -1.16
N GLY A 166 -0.58 -10.88 -1.11
CA GLY A 166 0.52 -11.54 -0.41
C GLY A 166 1.34 -10.56 0.41
N VAL A 167 1.99 -11.05 1.46
CA VAL A 167 2.84 -10.26 2.37
C VAL A 167 4.30 -10.51 2.00
N LEU A 168 5.04 -9.47 1.63
CA LEU A 168 6.46 -9.59 1.37
C LEU A 168 7.19 -10.07 2.63
N ASN A 169 8.14 -10.98 2.48
CA ASN A 169 8.92 -11.56 3.59
C ASN A 169 9.91 -10.54 4.18
N VAL A 170 9.36 -9.53 4.86
CA VAL A 170 10.03 -8.57 5.74
C VAL A 170 9.73 -8.93 7.19
N ASP A 171 10.39 -8.28 8.17
CA ASP A 171 10.12 -8.59 9.57
C ASP A 171 8.65 -8.34 9.94
N GLY A 172 8.04 -9.29 10.66
CA GLY A 172 6.63 -9.25 11.02
C GLY A 172 5.70 -9.86 9.98
N ALA A 173 6.23 -10.37 8.84
CA ALA A 173 5.42 -10.96 7.79
C ALA A 173 4.63 -12.18 8.27
N ASN A 174 5.23 -13.06 9.08
CA ASN A 174 4.55 -14.25 9.59
C ASN A 174 3.46 -13.89 10.60
N THR A 175 3.77 -13.01 11.56
CA THR A 175 2.77 -12.49 12.50
C THR A 175 1.62 -11.78 11.77
N THR A 176 1.92 -10.99 10.75
CA THR A 176 0.91 -10.34 9.91
C THR A 176 0.06 -11.36 9.17
N GLU A 177 0.67 -12.38 8.56
CA GLU A 177 -0.06 -13.45 7.86
C GLU A 177 -1.05 -14.16 8.80
N ARG A 178 -0.64 -14.48 10.03
CA ARG A 178 -1.53 -15.05 11.06
C ARG A 178 -2.67 -14.10 11.42
N ALA A 179 -2.37 -12.81 11.63
CA ALA A 179 -3.38 -11.79 11.93
C ALA A 179 -4.40 -11.62 10.80
N LEU A 180 -3.95 -11.65 9.53
CA LEU A 180 -4.82 -11.59 8.36
C LEU A 180 -5.68 -12.84 8.22
N LYS A 181 -5.14 -14.04 8.49
CA LYS A 181 -5.92 -15.28 8.53
C LYS A 181 -6.99 -15.24 9.63
N ALA A 182 -6.68 -14.67 10.79
CA ALA A 182 -7.65 -14.46 11.87
C ALA A 182 -8.74 -13.44 11.46
N LEU A 183 -8.37 -12.34 10.81
CA LEU A 183 -9.30 -11.34 10.27
C LEU A 183 -10.24 -11.99 9.24
N ALA A 184 -9.69 -12.84 8.37
CA ALA A 184 -10.47 -13.59 7.40
C ALA A 184 -11.43 -14.59 8.06
N ALA A 185 -10.97 -15.33 9.07
CA ALA A 185 -11.81 -16.24 9.86
C ALA A 185 -12.94 -15.51 10.61
N ASN A 186 -12.73 -14.25 10.98
CA ASN A 186 -13.75 -13.38 11.58
C ASN A 186 -14.74 -12.79 10.55
N GLY A 187 -14.56 -13.08 9.25
CA GLY A 187 -15.52 -12.76 8.19
C GLY A 187 -15.15 -11.58 7.30
N TYR A 188 -13.89 -11.12 7.31
CA TYR A 188 -13.39 -10.20 6.28
C TYR A 188 -12.93 -10.98 5.04
N GLU A 189 -13.33 -10.56 3.85
CA GLU A 189 -12.98 -11.27 2.63
C GLU A 189 -11.55 -10.91 2.18
N ILE A 190 -10.63 -11.87 2.27
CA ILE A 190 -9.26 -11.76 1.74
C ILE A 190 -9.01 -12.93 0.79
N THR A 191 -8.64 -12.62 -0.45
CA THR A 191 -8.14 -13.61 -1.41
C THR A 191 -6.63 -13.71 -1.26
N PHE A 192 -6.15 -14.69 -0.51
CA PHE A 192 -4.71 -14.93 -0.38
C PHE A 192 -4.13 -15.46 -1.69
N GLY A 193 -3.16 -14.73 -2.23
CA GLY A 193 -2.35 -15.18 -3.36
C GLY A 193 -1.30 -16.20 -2.93
N GLN A 194 -0.54 -16.72 -3.91
CA GLN A 194 0.44 -17.75 -3.66
C GLN A 194 1.81 -17.38 -4.26
N SER A 195 2.87 -17.64 -3.50
CA SER A 195 4.22 -17.58 -4.02
C SER A 195 4.40 -18.57 -5.19
N ILE A 196 5.20 -18.20 -6.19
CA ILE A 196 5.53 -19.08 -7.32
C ILE A 196 6.48 -20.23 -6.97
N ARG A 197 6.95 -20.30 -5.73
CA ARG A 197 7.82 -21.39 -5.27
C ARG A 197 7.02 -22.64 -4.94
N ALA A 198 7.71 -23.79 -4.92
CA ALA A 198 7.08 -25.09 -4.73
C ALA A 198 6.37 -25.25 -3.36
N ASP A 199 6.80 -24.48 -2.35
CA ASP A 199 6.19 -24.40 -1.02
C ASP A 199 4.95 -23.48 -0.95
N GLY A 200 4.73 -22.62 -1.95
CA GLY A 200 3.58 -21.74 -2.04
C GLY A 200 3.45 -20.76 -0.86
N GLY A 201 2.21 -20.44 -0.48
CA GLY A 201 1.89 -19.61 0.68
C GLY A 201 1.72 -18.12 0.38
N SER A 202 1.12 -17.39 1.32
CA SER A 202 0.84 -15.95 1.22
C SER A 202 2.02 -15.07 1.62
N VAL A 203 3.08 -15.63 2.21
CA VAL A 203 4.34 -14.92 2.44
C VAL A 203 5.21 -15.01 1.17
N LEU A 204 5.45 -13.87 0.55
CA LEU A 204 6.09 -13.72 -0.75
C LEU A 204 7.59 -13.47 -0.62
N ARG A 205 8.35 -13.90 -1.62
CA ARG A 205 9.80 -13.67 -1.72
C ARG A 205 10.12 -12.62 -2.79
N GLY A 206 11.39 -12.20 -2.87
CA GLY A 206 11.82 -11.23 -3.88
C GLY A 206 11.52 -11.64 -5.33
N ASN A 207 11.50 -12.95 -5.64
CA ASN A 207 11.14 -13.45 -6.97
C ASN A 207 9.67 -13.17 -7.34
N ASP A 208 8.78 -13.17 -6.35
CA ASP A 208 7.34 -12.95 -6.54
C ASP A 208 7.05 -11.51 -7.01
N LEU A 209 7.84 -10.54 -6.56
CA LEU A 209 7.80 -9.16 -7.06
C LEU A 209 8.10 -9.07 -8.55
N LEU A 210 9.04 -9.89 -9.05
CA LEU A 210 9.48 -9.83 -10.44
C LEU A 210 8.41 -10.33 -11.40
N VAL A 211 7.63 -11.33 -10.98
CA VAL A 211 6.57 -11.95 -11.78
C VAL A 211 5.19 -11.35 -11.53
N GLY A 212 5.01 -10.62 -10.43
CA GLY A 212 3.69 -10.14 -9.99
C GLY A 212 2.77 -11.32 -9.68
N SER A 213 3.16 -12.15 -8.70
CA SER A 213 2.40 -13.36 -8.34
C SER A 213 1.06 -13.05 -7.68
N THR A 214 0.91 -11.86 -7.11
CA THR A 214 -0.33 -11.33 -6.53
C THR A 214 -0.60 -9.92 -7.06
N ASP A 215 -1.85 -9.47 -6.97
CA ASP A 215 -2.23 -8.11 -7.38
C ASP A 215 -1.73 -7.09 -6.36
N VAL A 216 -1.83 -7.40 -5.06
CA VAL A 216 -1.36 -6.57 -3.95
C VAL A 216 -0.21 -7.28 -3.22
N ILE A 217 0.90 -6.57 -3.05
CA ILE A 217 2.06 -7.01 -2.27
C ILE A 217 2.24 -6.06 -1.08
N VAL A 218 2.09 -6.63 0.13
CA VAL A 218 2.10 -5.89 1.38
C VAL A 218 3.51 -5.80 1.95
N THR A 219 3.93 -4.62 2.39
CA THR A 219 5.24 -4.34 2.98
C THR A 219 5.19 -3.08 3.85
N ASP A 220 6.24 -2.82 4.64
CA ASP A 220 6.41 -1.53 5.31
C ASP A 220 6.77 -0.41 4.32
N SER A 221 6.50 0.84 4.72
CA SER A 221 6.61 1.99 3.83
C SER A 221 8.04 2.28 3.37
N LEU A 222 9.07 1.97 4.18
CA LEU A 222 10.46 2.18 3.79
C LEU A 222 10.89 1.18 2.71
N THR A 223 10.60 -0.11 2.93
CA THR A 223 10.84 -1.15 1.92
C THR A 223 10.04 -0.86 0.65
N GLY A 224 8.76 -0.50 0.77
CA GLY A 224 7.94 -0.14 -0.38
C GLY A 224 8.48 1.06 -1.17
N ASN A 225 8.99 2.10 -0.50
CA ASN A 225 9.64 3.24 -1.16
C ASN A 225 10.83 2.80 -2.02
N ILE A 226 11.68 1.92 -1.48
CA ILE A 226 12.83 1.38 -2.20
C ILE A 226 12.37 0.58 -3.41
N LEU A 227 11.34 -0.27 -3.25
CA LEU A 227 10.80 -1.07 -4.35
C LEU A 227 10.25 -0.19 -5.47
N MET A 228 9.48 0.85 -5.14
CA MET A 228 8.97 1.80 -6.15
C MET A 228 10.11 2.39 -6.97
N LYS A 229 11.16 2.92 -6.31
CA LYS A 229 12.33 3.50 -6.98
C LYS A 229 13.10 2.48 -7.81
N LEU A 230 13.27 1.27 -7.30
CA LEU A 230 13.98 0.21 -7.99
C LEU A 230 13.22 -0.17 -9.28
N PHE A 231 11.93 -0.49 -9.19
CA PHE A 231 11.15 -0.90 -10.35
C PHE A 231 10.93 0.23 -11.35
N SER A 232 10.82 1.47 -10.89
CA SER A 232 10.57 2.60 -11.77
C SER A 232 11.82 3.09 -12.52
N ALA A 233 13.02 2.91 -11.94
CA ALA A 233 14.25 3.51 -12.45
C ALA A 233 15.41 2.52 -12.70
N TYR A 234 15.23 1.20 -12.59
CA TYR A 234 16.35 0.24 -12.79
C TYR A 234 16.98 0.34 -14.19
N ASN A 235 16.19 0.61 -15.23
CA ASN A 235 16.70 0.76 -16.61
C ASN A 235 17.40 2.10 -16.88
N THR A 236 17.27 3.09 -15.98
CA THR A 236 17.85 4.43 -16.14
C THR A 236 19.05 4.66 -15.21
N GLY A 237 19.44 3.64 -14.45
CA GLY A 237 20.47 3.77 -13.41
C GLY A 237 20.05 4.67 -12.25
N GLY A 238 18.75 4.80 -11.99
CA GLY A 238 18.20 5.60 -10.89
C GLY A 238 18.08 7.11 -11.15
N ARG A 239 18.39 7.59 -12.36
CA ARG A 239 18.37 9.03 -12.69
C ARG A 239 16.98 9.58 -13.00
N VAL A 240 16.13 8.76 -13.61
CA VAL A 240 14.77 9.11 -14.01
C VAL A 240 13.88 7.92 -13.74
N GLU A 241 12.76 8.11 -13.06
CA GLU A 241 11.74 7.06 -13.01
C GLU A 241 11.00 7.03 -14.35
N ALA A 242 11.18 5.94 -15.11
CA ALA A 242 10.69 5.83 -16.48
C ALA A 242 9.52 4.87 -16.63
N THR A 243 9.21 4.07 -15.61
CA THR A 243 8.14 3.05 -15.65
C THR A 243 7.33 3.03 -14.34
N GLY A 244 6.08 2.57 -14.41
CA GLY A 244 5.14 2.54 -13.27
C GLY A 244 4.14 3.69 -13.24
N TYR A 245 3.45 3.82 -12.11
CA TYR A 245 2.32 4.75 -11.89
C TYR A 245 2.51 5.68 -10.67
N GLY A 246 3.74 5.79 -10.14
CA GLY A 246 4.00 6.56 -8.94
C GLY A 246 3.47 5.90 -7.66
N TYR A 247 3.38 6.68 -6.59
CA TYR A 247 3.37 6.18 -5.21
C TYR A 247 1.98 6.18 -4.57
N GLY A 248 0.98 6.90 -5.09
CA GLY A 248 -0.36 6.99 -4.48
C GLY A 248 -1.41 6.07 -5.11
N PRO A 249 -2.66 6.08 -4.60
CA PRO A 249 -3.23 7.11 -3.72
C PRO A 249 -2.80 6.98 -2.27
N GLY A 250 -2.89 8.08 -1.50
CA GLY A 250 -2.90 8.07 -0.04
C GLY A 250 -4.21 7.48 0.49
N ILE A 251 -4.11 6.49 1.38
CA ILE A 251 -5.26 5.78 1.96
C ILE A 251 -5.05 5.63 3.47
N GLY A 252 -6.12 5.88 4.22
CA GLY A 252 -6.22 5.61 5.65
C GLY A 252 -7.69 5.63 6.08
N GLU A 253 -7.99 5.11 7.26
CA GLU A 253 -9.36 5.10 7.76
C GLU A 253 -9.86 6.53 7.98
N GLY A 254 -10.96 6.88 7.32
CA GLY A 254 -11.55 8.23 7.38
C GLY A 254 -10.83 9.28 6.54
N PHE A 255 -9.78 8.92 5.80
CA PHE A 255 -9.16 9.81 4.81
C PHE A 255 -9.99 9.78 3.52
N ASP A 256 -10.33 10.96 3.01
CA ASP A 256 -11.31 11.17 1.94
C ASP A 256 -10.74 11.89 0.71
N LYS A 257 -9.43 12.11 0.66
CA LYS A 257 -8.76 12.78 -0.47
C LYS A 257 -8.04 11.78 -1.38
N ASN A 258 -8.23 11.93 -2.69
CA ASN A 258 -7.52 11.15 -3.71
C ASN A 258 -6.22 11.86 -4.13
N ILE A 259 -5.16 11.67 -3.34
CA ILE A 259 -3.87 12.34 -3.57
C ILE A 259 -2.80 11.31 -3.92
N HIS A 260 -2.15 11.53 -5.05
CA HIS A 260 -1.04 10.74 -5.55
C HIS A 260 0.27 11.50 -5.46
N ILE A 261 1.32 10.82 -5.00
CA ILE A 261 2.67 11.36 -5.00
C ILE A 261 3.49 10.74 -6.13
N VAL A 262 4.26 11.58 -6.82
CA VAL A 262 5.36 11.19 -7.71
C VAL A 262 6.68 11.70 -7.15
N SER A 263 7.77 11.04 -7.51
CA SER A 263 9.11 11.51 -7.16
C SER A 263 9.43 12.78 -7.95
N ARG A 264 10.26 13.67 -7.38
CA ARG A 264 10.83 14.79 -8.16
C ARG A 264 11.68 14.31 -9.33
N ALA A 265 12.18 13.08 -9.27
CA ALA A 265 12.91 12.42 -10.35
C ALA A 265 12.00 11.67 -11.34
N SER A 266 10.67 11.72 -11.20
CA SER A 266 9.76 11.02 -12.10
C SER A 266 9.76 11.64 -13.49
N GLY A 267 9.84 10.79 -14.52
CA GLY A 267 9.72 11.19 -15.91
C GLY A 267 8.26 11.33 -16.34
N ALA A 268 8.05 11.96 -17.50
CA ALA A 268 6.73 12.28 -18.02
C ALA A 268 5.78 11.07 -18.13
N ALA A 269 6.30 9.90 -18.49
CA ALA A 269 5.51 8.68 -18.62
C ALA A 269 4.94 8.21 -17.27
N VAL A 270 5.75 8.27 -16.19
CA VAL A 270 5.31 7.87 -14.84
C VAL A 270 4.28 8.86 -14.31
N ILE A 271 4.48 10.16 -14.54
CA ILE A 271 3.54 11.20 -14.12
C ILE A 271 2.19 11.04 -14.84
N ALA A 272 2.20 10.86 -16.17
CA ALA A 272 0.97 10.64 -16.94
C ALA A 272 0.25 9.34 -16.56
N ASN A 273 0.98 8.31 -16.13
CA ASN A 273 0.41 7.09 -15.58
C ASN A 273 -0.16 7.32 -14.18
N ALA A 274 0.51 8.07 -13.32
CA ALA A 274 -0.02 8.44 -12.00
C ALA A 274 -1.35 9.20 -12.12
N MET A 275 -1.49 10.09 -13.10
CA MET A 275 -2.76 10.78 -13.37
C MET A 275 -3.85 9.82 -13.83
N GLU A 276 -3.52 8.86 -14.70
CA GLU A 276 -4.46 7.80 -15.07
C GLU A 276 -4.88 6.95 -13.86
N TYR A 277 -3.94 6.63 -12.97
CA TYR A 277 -4.25 5.89 -11.76
C TYR A 277 -5.17 6.69 -10.82
N ALA A 278 -4.91 7.99 -10.65
CA ALA A 278 -5.79 8.90 -9.91
C ALA A 278 -7.21 8.93 -10.50
N TYR A 279 -7.33 8.98 -11.83
CA TYR A 279 -8.61 8.85 -12.53
C TYR A 279 -9.29 7.50 -12.26
N GLN A 280 -8.56 6.38 -12.37
CA GLN A 280 -9.11 5.04 -12.19
C GLN A 280 -9.73 4.89 -10.79
N VAL A 281 -9.03 5.32 -9.74
CA VAL A 281 -9.54 5.23 -8.36
C VAL A 281 -10.64 6.26 -8.07
N ALA A 282 -10.61 7.44 -8.70
CA ALA A 282 -11.72 8.40 -8.63
C ALA A 282 -13.00 7.81 -9.25
N LYS A 283 -12.90 7.26 -10.46
CA LYS A 283 -14.00 6.58 -11.16
C LYS A 283 -14.54 5.39 -10.38
N GLY A 284 -13.68 4.64 -9.71
CA GLY A 284 -14.08 3.52 -8.86
C GLY A 284 -14.63 3.92 -7.48
N GLY A 285 -14.68 5.22 -7.16
CA GLY A 285 -15.19 5.71 -5.88
C GLY A 285 -14.29 5.33 -4.71
N LEU A 286 -13.01 5.72 -4.76
CA LEU A 286 -12.00 5.42 -3.74
C LEU A 286 -12.51 5.61 -2.30
N VAL A 287 -13.16 6.74 -2.02
CA VAL A 287 -13.67 7.09 -0.69
C VAL A 287 -14.75 6.12 -0.25
N GLN A 288 -15.70 5.80 -1.14
CA GLN A 288 -16.80 4.88 -0.84
C GLN A 288 -16.30 3.45 -0.66
N VAL A 289 -15.35 3.01 -1.49
CA VAL A 289 -14.68 1.70 -1.36
C VAL A 289 -13.93 1.64 -0.03
N SER A 290 -13.16 2.67 0.31
CA SER A 290 -12.41 2.76 1.58
C SER A 290 -13.33 2.60 2.79
N GLN A 291 -14.39 3.42 2.86
CA GLN A 291 -15.37 3.37 3.94
C GLN A 291 -16.05 1.99 4.04
N ALA A 292 -16.39 1.38 2.90
CA ALA A 292 -17.02 0.06 2.87
C ALA A 292 -16.08 -1.05 3.38
N GLU A 293 -14.82 -1.03 2.97
CA GLU A 293 -13.82 -2.04 3.35
C GLU A 293 -13.43 -1.92 4.83
N TYR A 294 -13.19 -0.72 5.35
CA TYR A 294 -12.95 -0.52 6.78
C TYR A 294 -14.15 -0.95 7.63
N LYS A 295 -15.38 -0.65 7.20
CA LYS A 295 -16.59 -1.13 7.87
C LYS A 295 -16.67 -2.65 7.92
N LYS A 296 -16.31 -3.34 6.82
CA LYS A 296 -16.24 -4.81 6.79
C LYS A 296 -15.15 -5.33 7.73
N ALA A 297 -13.96 -4.72 7.72
CA ALA A 297 -12.84 -5.11 8.57
C ALA A 297 -13.17 -4.93 10.07
N HIS A 298 -13.78 -3.81 10.46
CA HIS A 298 -14.26 -3.59 11.83
C HIS A 298 -15.32 -4.59 12.26
N LYS A 299 -16.25 -4.95 11.36
CA LYS A 299 -17.22 -6.03 11.62
C LYS A 299 -16.52 -7.39 11.85
N ALA A 300 -15.36 -7.59 11.24
CA ALA A 300 -14.49 -8.75 11.43
C ALA A 300 -13.49 -8.57 12.59
N LYS A 301 -13.77 -7.68 13.54
CA LYS A 301 -12.97 -7.46 14.76
C LYS A 301 -11.54 -6.97 14.48
N LEU A 302 -11.37 -6.09 13.49
CA LEU A 302 -10.08 -5.45 13.21
C LEU A 302 -9.45 -4.83 14.48
N GLY A 303 -10.25 -4.12 15.30
CA GLY A 303 -9.77 -3.51 16.55
C GLY A 303 -9.07 -4.52 17.48
N ASP A 304 -9.74 -5.64 17.79
CA ASP A 304 -9.20 -6.71 18.65
C ASP A 304 -7.89 -7.29 18.08
N ILE A 305 -7.82 -7.46 16.76
CA ILE A 305 -6.63 -7.96 16.07
C ILE A 305 -5.46 -6.98 16.21
N LEU A 306 -5.70 -5.70 15.98
CA LEU A 306 -4.66 -4.67 16.11
C LEU A 306 -4.18 -4.53 17.55
N GLU A 307 -5.10 -4.59 18.53
CA GLU A 307 -4.74 -4.56 19.95
C GLU A 307 -3.85 -5.75 20.32
N GLY A 308 -4.18 -6.96 19.85
CA GLY A 308 -3.38 -8.16 20.05
C GLY A 308 -1.98 -8.13 19.42
N LEU A 309 -1.75 -7.24 18.44
CA LEU A 309 -0.45 -6.99 17.81
C LEU A 309 0.37 -5.92 18.52
N THR A 310 -0.19 -5.24 19.52
CA THR A 310 0.56 -4.31 20.35
C THR A 310 1.64 -5.12 21.07
N PRO A 311 2.92 -4.71 21.00
CA PRO A 311 3.97 -5.36 21.76
C PRO A 311 3.54 -5.38 23.22
N LYS A 312 3.34 -6.57 23.79
CA LYS A 312 3.18 -6.69 25.23
C LYS A 312 4.47 -6.11 25.82
N GLU A 313 4.36 -5.17 26.75
CA GLU A 313 5.53 -4.77 27.52
C GLU A 313 6.22 -6.05 27.95
N LYS A 314 7.52 -6.18 27.65
CA LYS A 314 8.34 -7.20 28.28
C LYS A 314 8.01 -7.06 29.75
N ALA A 315 7.25 -7.99 30.32
CA ALA A 315 7.12 -8.10 31.75
C ALA A 315 8.55 -8.04 32.21
N ALA A 316 8.90 -6.93 32.89
CA ALA A 316 10.27 -6.48 33.12
C ALA A 316 11.09 -7.74 33.31
N THR A 317 12.00 -8.01 32.35
CA THR A 317 12.84 -9.20 32.34
C THR A 317 13.22 -9.45 33.78
N SER A 318 12.62 -10.46 34.39
CA SER A 318 13.13 -10.95 35.64
C SER A 318 14.58 -11.24 35.31
N ASP A 319 15.51 -10.64 36.05
CA ASP A 319 16.96 -10.95 36.01
C ASP A 319 17.25 -12.44 36.33
N GLU A 320 16.25 -13.32 36.23
CA GLU A 320 16.42 -14.76 36.12
C GLU A 320 17.00 -15.05 34.73
N THR A 321 18.33 -15.18 34.68
CA THR A 321 19.00 -15.94 33.63
C THR A 321 18.32 -17.30 33.51
N VAL A 322 17.54 -17.48 32.45
CA VAL A 322 16.96 -18.78 32.10
C VAL A 322 18.14 -19.71 31.83
N GLU A 323 18.34 -20.72 32.70
CA GLU A 323 19.41 -21.69 32.48
C GLU A 323 19.12 -22.50 31.23
N MET A 324 20.11 -22.55 30.33
CA MET A 324 20.05 -23.35 29.11
C MET A 324 20.03 -24.85 29.52
N PRO A 325 19.06 -25.64 29.03
CA PRO A 325 18.99 -27.07 29.30
C PRO A 325 20.23 -27.84 28.79
N GLU A 326 20.36 -29.10 29.19
CA GLU A 326 21.43 -29.95 28.68
C GLU A 326 21.40 -30.01 27.14
N LYS A 327 22.56 -29.84 26.51
CA LYS A 327 22.66 -29.72 25.06
C LYS A 327 22.21 -31.01 24.37
N GLU A 328 21.19 -30.89 23.53
CA GLU A 328 20.69 -31.97 22.68
C GLU A 328 21.15 -31.77 21.23
N VAL A 329 21.13 -32.86 20.43
CA VAL A 329 21.33 -32.76 18.99
C VAL A 329 20.04 -32.24 18.36
N VAL A 330 20.10 -31.01 17.82
CA VAL A 330 18.98 -30.40 17.11
C VAL A 330 18.97 -30.87 15.65
N THR A 331 17.91 -31.57 15.26
CA THR A 331 17.74 -32.13 13.91
C THR A 331 16.51 -31.60 13.20
N GLU A 332 15.56 -31.03 13.95
CA GLU A 332 14.32 -30.47 13.44
C GLU A 332 14.32 -28.95 13.50
N SER A 333 13.58 -28.33 12.58
CA SER A 333 13.45 -26.87 12.51
C SER A 333 11.98 -26.44 12.52
N ILE A 334 11.66 -25.49 13.38
CA ILE A 334 10.34 -24.84 13.46
C ILE A 334 10.47 -23.49 12.78
N SER A 335 9.76 -23.33 11.65
CA SER A 335 9.69 -22.08 10.87
C SER A 335 8.42 -21.29 11.19
N GLY A 336 8.33 -20.06 10.68
CA GLY A 336 7.15 -19.17 10.85
C GLY A 336 7.27 -18.20 12.03
N ILE A 337 8.46 -18.11 12.63
CA ILE A 337 8.79 -17.18 13.70
C ILE A 337 9.42 -15.92 13.13
N ASP A 338 9.09 -14.77 13.70
CA ASP A 338 9.69 -13.48 13.34
C ASP A 338 11.02 -13.27 14.08
N VAL A 339 11.95 -12.55 13.45
CA VAL A 339 13.32 -12.33 13.96
C VAL A 339 13.29 -11.75 15.38
N LEU A 340 12.35 -10.84 15.65
CA LEU A 340 12.25 -10.13 16.92
C LEU A 340 11.75 -11.02 18.07
N ASP A 341 11.08 -12.13 17.75
CA ASP A 341 10.51 -13.06 18.73
C ASP A 341 11.39 -14.32 18.93
N LEU A 342 12.50 -14.41 18.19
CA LEU A 342 13.36 -15.60 18.15
C LEU A 342 13.97 -15.93 19.52
N ASP A 343 14.49 -14.91 20.21
CA ASP A 343 15.07 -15.07 21.55
C ASP A 343 13.99 -15.47 22.57
N LEU A 344 12.80 -14.85 22.48
CA LEU A 344 11.67 -15.17 23.35
C LEU A 344 11.22 -16.62 23.18
N ALA A 345 11.19 -17.13 21.94
CA ALA A 345 10.84 -18.52 21.68
C ALA A 345 11.87 -19.51 22.23
N VAL A 346 13.16 -19.21 22.08
CA VAL A 346 14.22 -20.04 22.66
C VAL A 346 14.13 -20.05 24.18
N GLU A 347 13.95 -18.88 24.81
CA GLU A 347 13.77 -18.76 26.26
C GLU A 347 12.51 -19.49 26.77
N LEU A 348 11.40 -19.43 26.02
CA LEU A 348 10.17 -20.15 26.34
C LEU A 348 10.41 -21.66 26.42
N LEU A 349 11.16 -22.20 25.46
CA LEU A 349 11.49 -23.63 25.42
C LEU A 349 12.48 -24.02 26.52
N TRP A 350 13.47 -23.17 26.81
CA TRP A 350 14.40 -23.40 27.91
C TRP A 350 13.69 -23.43 29.27
N LYS A 351 12.72 -22.53 29.51
CA LYS A 351 11.88 -22.56 30.73
C LYS A 351 11.05 -23.85 30.86
N ALA A 352 10.83 -24.57 29.75
CA ALA A 352 10.14 -25.84 29.69
C ALA A 352 11.08 -27.06 29.71
N ASP A 353 12.38 -26.84 29.99
CA ASP A 353 13.45 -27.85 29.97
C ASP A 353 13.60 -28.53 28.59
N ILE A 354 13.44 -27.75 27.51
CA ILE A 354 13.63 -28.19 26.13
C ILE A 354 14.83 -27.44 25.54
N TYR A 355 15.86 -28.17 25.14
CA TYR A 355 16.99 -27.57 24.44
C TYR A 355 16.57 -27.06 23.06
N ALA A 356 16.85 -25.77 22.82
CA ALA A 356 16.57 -25.11 21.56
C ALA A 356 17.69 -24.15 21.19
N GLU A 357 17.97 -24.02 19.89
CA GLU A 357 18.91 -23.04 19.34
C GLU A 357 18.18 -22.15 18.32
N SER A 358 18.58 -20.87 18.22
CA SER A 358 18.11 -19.98 17.16
C SER A 358 18.92 -20.17 15.87
N GLY A 359 18.27 -20.01 14.73
CA GLY A 359 18.93 -20.13 13.43
C GLY A 359 18.26 -19.31 12.32
N MET A 360 18.94 -19.26 11.17
CA MET A 360 18.41 -18.64 9.95
C MET A 360 18.32 -19.69 8.84
N GLY A 361 17.08 -20.03 8.47
CA GLY A 361 16.78 -20.89 7.32
C GLY A 361 16.71 -20.09 6.02
N CYS A 362 16.55 -20.80 4.89
CA CYS A 362 16.48 -20.19 3.56
C CYS A 362 15.24 -19.29 3.34
N ALA A 363 14.25 -19.37 4.23
CA ALA A 363 13.00 -18.61 4.14
C ALA A 363 12.80 -17.64 5.32
N GLY A 364 13.74 -17.57 6.27
CA GLY A 364 13.62 -16.73 7.45
C GLY A 364 14.11 -17.40 8.73
N PRO A 365 13.83 -16.79 9.89
CA PRO A 365 14.22 -17.30 11.20
C PRO A 365 13.60 -18.67 11.51
N ILE A 366 14.36 -19.50 12.20
CA ILE A 366 13.95 -20.84 12.63
C ILE A 366 14.39 -21.11 14.07
N VAL A 367 13.61 -21.90 14.79
CA VAL A 367 14.03 -22.51 16.07
C VAL A 367 14.40 -23.97 15.81
N LEU A 368 15.60 -24.36 16.22
CA LEU A 368 16.14 -25.69 16.09
C LEU A 368 15.93 -26.48 17.37
N VAL A 369 15.36 -27.69 17.27
CA VAL A 369 15.06 -28.59 18.40
C VAL A 369 15.38 -30.03 18.03
N SER A 370 15.45 -30.91 19.02
CA SER A 370 15.56 -32.36 18.78
C SER A 370 14.26 -32.93 18.23
N GLU A 371 14.35 -34.03 17.47
CA GLU A 371 13.18 -34.73 16.91
C GLU A 371 12.14 -35.11 17.99
N ALA A 372 12.61 -35.53 19.17
CA ALA A 372 11.75 -35.91 20.28
C ALA A 372 10.92 -34.74 20.83
N ASN A 373 11.46 -33.52 20.76
CA ASN A 373 10.84 -32.32 21.32
C ASN A 373 10.09 -31.48 20.28
N ALA A 374 10.21 -31.77 18.99
CA ALA A 374 9.66 -30.96 17.90
C ALA A 374 8.15 -30.68 18.00
N ALA A 375 7.35 -31.71 18.28
CA ALA A 375 5.90 -31.55 18.42
C ALA A 375 5.53 -30.69 19.64
N LYS A 376 6.12 -30.99 20.80
CA LYS A 376 5.87 -30.26 22.05
C LYS A 376 6.32 -28.79 21.94
N ALA A 377 7.50 -28.56 21.37
CA ALA A 377 8.02 -27.21 21.15
C ALA A 377 7.10 -26.39 20.23
N ARG A 378 6.62 -27.00 19.14
CA ARG A 378 5.65 -26.36 18.25
C ARG A 378 4.36 -26.00 18.97
N ASP A 379 3.78 -26.93 19.74
CA ASP A 379 2.53 -26.67 20.47
C ASP A 379 2.69 -25.54 21.51
N MET A 380 3.83 -25.50 22.21
CA MET A 380 4.13 -24.42 23.17
C MET A 380 4.30 -23.07 22.50
N MET A 381 5.05 -23.02 21.39
CA MET A 381 5.23 -21.79 20.62
C MET A 381 3.93 -21.31 19.97
N GLN A 382 3.06 -22.23 19.52
CA GLN A 382 1.72 -21.91 19.01
C GLN A 382 0.80 -21.34 20.09
N ALA A 383 0.84 -21.90 21.30
CA ALA A 383 0.04 -21.42 22.43
C ALA A 383 0.39 -19.98 22.82
N GLU A 384 1.65 -19.58 22.67
CA GLU A 384 2.12 -18.20 22.88
C GLU A 384 2.01 -17.31 21.63
N GLY A 385 1.54 -17.85 20.49
CA GLY A 385 1.33 -17.10 19.24
C GLY A 385 2.60 -16.79 18.44
N LEU A 386 3.70 -17.49 18.72
CA LEU A 386 5.03 -17.24 18.13
C LEU A 386 5.20 -17.85 16.72
N VAL A 387 4.45 -18.92 16.40
CA VAL A 387 4.49 -19.61 15.09
C VAL A 387 3.10 -19.90 14.53
#